data_AF-A0A8S2RFS4-F1
#
_entry.id   AF-A0A8S2RFS4-F1
#
_cell.length_a   1.000
_cell.length_b   1.000
_cell.length_c   1.000
_cell.angle_alpha   90.00
_cell.angle_beta   90.00
_cell.angle_gamma   90.00
#
_symmetry.space_group_name_H-M   'P 1'
#
loop_
_entity.id
_entity.type
_entity.pdbx_description
1 polymer ?
#
loop_
_entity_poly.entity_id
_entity_poly.type
_entity_poly.pdbx_seq_one_letter_code
_entity_poly.pdbx_strand_id
1 'polypeptide(L)'
;TNKIEQIRVLELARRAVLTSDIGVYLGRMIVYAPTRGGKIFDTILSLLLDRSQKQVPLLAEKISIIFTGRYKEHRDADKEFDVLSNGLAWFPDRSIINRVREALGEDQWNDLDQLMRGRTCGHVYRLSDIPNRHGYHNSHPNPNLVVQWTS
;
A
#
# COMPACT_ATOMS: atom_id res chain seq x y z
N THR A 1 -11.17 8.96 22.36
CA THR A 1 -9.75 8.62 22.06
C THR A 1 -8.86 9.57 22.82
N ASN A 2 -7.77 9.08 23.43
CA ASN A 2 -6.86 9.90 24.25
C ASN A 2 -6.13 10.91 23.35
N LYS A 3 -6.10 12.20 23.74
CA LYS A 3 -5.44 13.28 22.98
C LYS A 3 -3.95 13.01 22.73
N ILE A 4 -3.27 12.38 23.69
CA ILE A 4 -1.86 11.99 23.57
C ILE A 4 -1.67 10.94 22.47
N GLU A 5 -2.59 9.98 22.40
CA GLU A 5 -2.57 8.93 21.37
C GLU A 5 -2.76 9.53 19.97
N GLN A 6 -3.69 10.49 19.81
CA GLN A 6 -3.91 11.19 18.55
C GLN A 6 -2.67 11.97 18.09
N ILE A 7 -2.02 12.70 19.01
CA ILE A 7 -0.77 13.42 18.72
C ILE A 7 0.31 12.43 18.29
N ARG A 8 0.46 11.31 19.01
CA ARG A 8 1.45 10.28 18.67
C ARG A 8 1.20 9.69 17.28
N VAL A 9 -0.03 9.32 16.95
CA VAL A 9 -0.40 8.78 15.63
C VAL A 9 -0.06 9.78 14.53
N LEU A 10 -0.43 11.04 14.71
CA LEU A 10 -0.15 12.10 13.75
C LEU A 10 1.35 12.30 13.54
N GLU A 11 2.15 12.33 14.60
CA GLU A 11 3.60 12.54 14.48
C GLU A 11 4.32 11.34 13.86
N LEU A 12 3.91 10.11 14.14
CA LEU A 12 4.43 8.94 13.46
C LEU A 12 4.13 8.98 11.96
N ALA A 13 2.88 9.30 11.61
CA ALA A 13 2.45 9.41 10.22
C ALA A 13 3.19 10.53 9.47
N ARG A 14 3.30 11.72 10.07
CA ARG A 14 4.05 12.86 9.49
C ARG A 14 5.50 12.52 9.23
N ARG A 15 6.18 11.88 10.19
CA ARG A 15 7.58 11.48 10.02
C ARG A 15 7.79 10.46 8.91
N ALA A 16 6.81 9.58 8.67
CA ALA A 16 6.82 8.68 7.52
C ALA A 16 6.55 9.45 6.22
N VAL A 17 5.52 10.29 6.19
CA VAL A 17 5.13 11.00 4.95
C VAL A 17 6.16 12.03 4.53
N LEU A 18 6.77 12.78 5.45
CA LEU A 18 7.62 13.93 5.12
C LEU A 18 9.11 13.58 4.93
N THR A 19 9.54 12.34 5.17
CA THR A 19 10.93 11.96 4.87
C THR A 19 11.19 11.96 3.37
N SER A 20 12.34 12.47 2.95
CA SER A 20 12.84 12.37 1.56
C SER A 20 13.67 11.11 1.31
N ASP A 21 13.94 10.32 2.35
CA ASP A 21 14.62 9.03 2.26
C ASP A 21 13.58 7.89 2.22
N ILE A 22 13.59 7.11 1.13
CA ILE A 22 12.67 6.00 0.94
C ILE A 22 12.92 4.85 1.91
N GLY A 23 14.18 4.56 2.27
CA GLY A 23 14.53 3.54 3.25
C GLY A 23 13.95 3.87 4.64
N VAL A 24 14.00 5.15 5.03
CA VAL A 24 13.36 5.63 6.27
C VAL A 24 11.84 5.46 6.21
N TYR A 25 11.22 5.72 5.05
CA TYR A 25 9.79 5.48 4.86
C TYR A 25 9.45 3.99 5.01
N LEU A 26 10.17 3.11 4.32
CA LEU A 26 9.98 1.65 4.36
C LEU A 26 10.08 1.11 5.79
N GLY A 27 11.16 1.47 6.50
CA GLY A 27 11.34 1.04 7.89
C GLY A 27 10.20 1.49 8.81
N ARG A 28 9.66 2.70 8.59
CA ARG A 28 8.50 3.20 9.34
C ARG A 28 7.22 2.46 9.00
N MET A 29 6.99 2.16 7.72
CA MET A 29 5.82 1.38 7.29
C MET A 29 5.84 -0.02 7.92
N ILE A 30 6.96 -0.73 7.84
CA ILE A 30 7.11 -2.08 8.41
C ILE A 30 6.86 -2.09 9.93
N VAL A 31 7.34 -1.07 10.66
CA VAL A 31 7.22 -1.04 12.12
C VAL A 31 5.86 -0.54 12.60
N TYR A 32 5.33 0.52 11.99
CA TYR A 32 4.18 1.25 12.55
C TYR A 32 2.87 1.04 11.77
N ALA A 33 2.95 0.59 10.52
CA ALA A 33 1.79 0.35 9.67
C ALA A 33 2.00 -0.88 8.75
N PRO A 34 2.35 -2.07 9.29
CA PRO A 34 2.67 -3.25 8.45
C PRO A 34 1.47 -3.80 7.67
N THR A 35 0.27 -3.34 7.99
CA THR A 35 -0.98 -3.68 7.31
C THR A 35 -1.70 -2.41 6.85
N ARG A 36 -2.60 -2.57 5.89
CA ARG A 36 -3.42 -1.48 5.34
C ARG A 36 -4.66 -1.23 6.17
N GLY A 37 -4.45 -0.96 7.44
CA GLY A 37 -5.53 -0.69 8.38
C GLY A 37 -5.00 -0.16 9.69
N GLY A 38 -5.90 0.44 10.44
CA GLY A 38 -5.60 1.05 11.72
C GLY A 38 -5.13 2.51 11.58
N LYS A 39 -5.21 3.21 12.71
CA LYS A 39 -5.16 4.68 12.76
C LYS A 39 -3.90 5.29 12.14
N ILE A 40 -2.75 4.63 12.26
CA ILE A 40 -1.48 5.13 11.71
C ILE A 40 -1.50 5.05 10.18
N PHE A 41 -1.90 3.90 9.61
CA PHE A 41 -2.03 3.75 8.16
C PHE A 41 -3.05 4.74 7.61
N ASP A 42 -4.22 4.85 8.24
CA ASP A 42 -5.28 5.77 7.80
C ASP A 42 -4.80 7.23 7.80
N THR A 43 -4.01 7.60 8.81
CA THR A 43 -3.43 8.94 8.90
C THR A 43 -2.34 9.17 7.84
N ILE A 44 -1.48 8.18 7.58
CA ILE A 44 -0.47 8.24 6.50
C ILE A 44 -1.16 8.44 5.15
N LEU A 45 -2.16 7.62 4.84
CA LEU A 45 -2.90 7.72 3.59
C LEU A 45 -3.61 9.08 3.48
N SER A 46 -4.25 9.55 4.55
CA SER A 46 -4.90 10.86 4.56
C SER A 46 -3.91 11.98 4.25
N LEU A 47 -2.72 11.96 4.86
CA LEU A 47 -1.67 12.96 4.64
C LEU A 47 -1.07 12.90 3.23
N LEU A 48 -0.91 11.71 2.64
CA LEU A 48 -0.43 11.55 1.26
C LEU A 48 -1.45 12.11 0.24
N LEU A 49 -2.74 12.00 0.55
CA LEU A 49 -3.84 12.47 -0.30
C LEU A 49 -4.28 13.92 0.02
N ASP A 50 -3.64 14.58 0.97
CA ASP A 50 -3.96 15.94 1.37
C ASP A 50 -3.26 16.96 0.45
N ARG A 51 -4.05 17.58 -0.43
CA ARG A 51 -3.58 18.57 -1.40
C ARG A 51 -3.25 19.94 -0.78
N SER A 52 -3.64 20.17 0.47
CA SER A 52 -3.37 21.44 1.17
C SER A 52 -1.97 21.50 1.78
N GLN A 53 -1.31 20.35 1.94
CA GLN A 53 0.04 20.26 2.48
C GLN A 53 1.07 20.69 1.44
N LYS A 54 2.26 21.09 1.91
CA LYS A 54 3.45 21.24 1.05
C LYS A 54 3.71 19.94 0.28
N GLN A 55 4.32 20.06 -0.89
CA GLN A 55 4.69 18.93 -1.75
C GLN A 55 5.34 17.81 -0.93
N VAL A 56 4.71 16.63 -0.92
CA VAL A 56 5.23 15.45 -0.23
C VAL A 56 6.40 14.89 -1.05
N PRO A 57 7.60 14.74 -0.47
CA PRO A 57 8.72 14.13 -1.17
C PRO A 57 8.39 12.69 -1.58
N LEU A 58 8.76 12.28 -2.79
CA LEU A 58 8.58 10.92 -3.29
C LEU A 58 7.12 10.41 -3.22
N LEU A 59 6.15 11.30 -3.43
CA LEU A 59 4.72 10.98 -3.30
C LEU A 59 4.31 9.74 -4.13
N ALA A 60 4.67 9.73 -5.42
CA ALA A 60 4.35 8.63 -6.33
C ALA A 60 4.91 7.29 -5.86
N GLU A 61 6.17 7.27 -5.42
CA GLU A 61 6.83 6.06 -4.94
C GLU A 61 6.18 5.53 -3.66
N LYS A 62 5.83 6.42 -2.72
CA LYS A 62 5.14 6.05 -1.48
C LYS A 62 3.74 5.50 -1.75
N ILE A 63 2.97 6.11 -2.64
CA ILE A 63 1.66 5.59 -3.05
C ILE A 63 1.82 4.24 -3.74
N SER A 64 2.81 4.08 -4.63
CA SER A 64 3.08 2.81 -5.30
C SER A 64 3.37 1.69 -4.31
N ILE A 65 4.15 1.94 -3.26
CA ILE A 65 4.38 0.98 -2.17
C ILE A 65 3.08 0.64 -1.44
N ILE A 66 2.21 1.62 -1.17
CA ILE A 66 0.90 1.36 -0.54
C ILE A 66 0.06 0.44 -1.42
N PHE A 67 -0.04 0.71 -2.72
CA PHE A 67 -0.88 -0.06 -3.64
C PHE A 67 -0.31 -1.46 -3.91
N THR A 68 0.99 -1.56 -4.19
CA THR A 68 1.60 -2.84 -4.54
C THR A 68 1.94 -3.69 -3.33
N GLY A 69 2.17 -3.05 -2.18
CA GLY A 69 2.68 -3.68 -0.96
C GLY A 69 4.18 -3.97 -1.00
N ARG A 70 4.85 -3.57 -2.08
CA ARG A 70 6.23 -3.94 -2.38
C ARG A 70 7.07 -2.71 -2.71
N TYR A 71 8.38 -2.90 -2.61
CA TYR A 71 9.37 -1.92 -3.03
C TYR A 71 10.40 -2.58 -3.93
N LYS A 72 10.69 -1.94 -5.07
CA LYS A 72 11.74 -2.36 -6.01
C LYS A 72 12.91 -1.40 -5.90
N GLU A 73 14.10 -1.90 -5.61
CA GLU A 73 15.29 -1.06 -5.44
C GLU A 73 15.81 -0.56 -6.80
N HIS A 74 15.93 0.75 -6.98
CA HIS A 74 16.38 1.33 -8.26
C HIS A 74 17.83 1.00 -8.62
N ARG A 75 18.67 0.72 -7.61
CA ARG A 75 20.10 0.40 -7.81
C ARG A 75 20.33 -1.06 -8.18
N ASP A 76 19.36 -1.93 -7.87
CA ASP A 76 19.43 -3.36 -8.11
C ASP A 76 18.03 -3.82 -8.54
N ALA A 77 17.80 -3.76 -9.85
CA ALA A 77 16.50 -4.00 -10.45
C ALA A 77 15.96 -5.43 -10.22
N ASP A 78 16.79 -6.34 -9.70
CA ASP A 78 16.38 -7.71 -9.37
C ASP A 78 15.94 -7.84 -7.90
N LYS A 79 16.12 -6.80 -7.08
CA LYS A 79 15.68 -6.79 -5.68
C LYS A 79 14.30 -6.16 -5.50
N GLU A 80 13.35 -7.01 -5.12
CA GLU A 80 12.03 -6.63 -4.65
C GLU A 80 11.84 -7.05 -3.19
N PHE A 81 11.22 -6.18 -2.39
CA PHE A 81 10.96 -6.40 -0.98
C PHE A 81 9.48 -6.27 -0.67
N ASP A 82 8.96 -7.17 0.18
CA ASP A 82 7.63 -7.05 0.76
C ASP A 82 7.65 -6.04 1.90
N VAL A 83 6.73 -5.06 1.85
CA VAL A 83 6.68 -3.95 2.81
C VAL A 83 5.39 -3.98 3.63
N LEU A 84 4.26 -4.15 2.94
CA LEU A 84 2.92 -4.07 3.53
C LEU A 84 2.14 -5.32 3.19
N SER A 85 1.44 -5.87 4.18
CA SER A 85 0.55 -7.03 3.99
C SER A 85 1.22 -8.18 3.21
N ASN A 86 2.49 -8.48 3.53
CA ASN A 86 3.29 -9.50 2.86
C ASN A 86 3.34 -9.33 1.32
N GLY A 87 3.49 -8.09 0.85
CA GLY A 87 3.64 -7.81 -0.58
C GLY A 87 2.38 -8.01 -1.41
N LEU A 88 1.22 -8.19 -0.78
CA LEU A 88 -0.05 -8.32 -1.47
C LEU A 88 -0.48 -6.96 -1.99
N ALA A 89 -0.99 -6.90 -3.22
CA ALA A 89 -1.53 -5.67 -3.78
C ALA A 89 -2.86 -5.27 -3.10
N TRP A 90 -3.16 -3.98 -3.07
CA TRP A 90 -4.35 -3.40 -2.44
C TRP A 90 -5.25 -2.71 -3.44
N PHE A 91 -6.53 -3.05 -3.29
CA PHE A 91 -7.59 -2.74 -4.23
C PHE A 91 -8.60 -1.91 -3.43
N PRO A 92 -8.31 -0.61 -3.23
CA PRO A 92 -9.19 0.23 -2.46
C PRO A 92 -10.48 0.53 -3.23
N ASP A 93 -11.46 1.11 -2.54
CA ASP A 93 -12.68 1.57 -3.19
C ASP A 93 -12.41 2.71 -4.18
N ARG A 94 -13.38 2.95 -5.06
CA ARG A 94 -13.29 3.94 -6.14
C ARG A 94 -13.05 5.37 -5.63
N SER A 95 -13.50 5.72 -4.42
CA SER A 95 -13.28 7.05 -3.84
C SER A 95 -11.80 7.27 -3.55
N ILE A 96 -11.13 6.29 -2.94
CA ILE A 96 -9.68 6.35 -2.71
C ILE A 96 -8.92 6.36 -4.04
N ILE A 97 -9.33 5.55 -5.02
CA ILE A 97 -8.70 5.54 -6.36
C ILE A 97 -8.74 6.94 -6.99
N ASN A 98 -9.90 7.60 -6.98
CA ASN A 98 -10.03 8.94 -7.55
C ASN A 98 -9.13 9.96 -6.82
N ARG A 99 -9.09 9.91 -5.49
CA ARG A 99 -8.23 10.81 -4.70
C ARG A 99 -6.75 10.57 -4.96
N VAL A 100 -6.35 9.33 -5.18
CA VAL A 100 -4.97 8.97 -5.56
C VAL A 100 -4.62 9.51 -6.94
N ARG A 101 -5.51 9.30 -7.93
CA ARG A 101 -5.34 9.85 -9.28
C ARG A 101 -5.19 11.37 -9.24
N GLU A 102 -6.00 12.06 -8.46
CA GLU A 102 -5.90 13.51 -8.28
C GLU A 102 -4.59 13.95 -7.61
N ALA A 103 -4.09 13.17 -6.64
CA ALA A 103 -2.86 13.49 -5.91
C ALA A 103 -1.60 13.28 -6.77
N LEU A 104 -1.60 12.25 -7.63
CA LEU A 104 -0.48 11.92 -8.52
C LEU A 104 -0.47 12.73 -9.82
N GLY A 105 -1.65 13.12 -10.30
CA GLY A 105 -1.80 13.56 -11.68
C GLY A 105 -1.79 12.39 -12.66
N GLU A 106 -2.13 12.66 -13.91
CA GLU A 106 -2.47 11.63 -14.89
C GLU A 106 -1.28 10.73 -15.24
N ASP A 107 -0.09 11.30 -15.47
CA ASP A 107 1.08 10.53 -15.89
C ASP A 107 1.52 9.53 -14.82
N GLN A 108 1.69 9.98 -13.58
CA GLN A 108 2.08 9.13 -12.46
C GLN A 108 0.99 8.13 -12.07
N TRP A 109 -0.29 8.49 -12.27
CA TRP A 109 -1.38 7.55 -12.12
C TRP A 109 -1.31 6.44 -13.16
N ASN A 110 -1.05 6.75 -14.43
CA ASN A 110 -0.96 5.76 -15.49
C ASN A 110 0.19 4.76 -15.26
N ASP A 111 1.33 5.24 -14.77
CA ASP A 111 2.44 4.36 -14.37
C ASP A 111 2.03 3.40 -13.25
N LEU A 112 1.34 3.91 -12.22
CA LEU A 112 0.83 3.09 -11.12
C LEU A 112 -0.23 2.09 -11.62
N ASP A 113 -1.15 2.53 -12.46
CA ASP A 113 -2.18 1.68 -13.04
C ASP A 113 -1.55 0.53 -13.80
N GLN A 114 -0.56 0.82 -14.65
CA GLN A 114 0.18 -0.19 -15.38
C GLN A 114 0.89 -1.20 -14.46
N LEU A 115 1.47 -0.74 -13.34
CA LEU A 115 2.09 -1.61 -12.34
C LEU A 115 1.09 -2.51 -11.61
N MET A 116 -0.17 -2.08 -11.51
CA MET A 116 -1.25 -2.82 -10.85
C MET A 116 -1.99 -3.78 -11.79
N ARG A 117 -1.98 -3.54 -13.10
CA ARG A 117 -2.57 -4.43 -14.10
C ARG A 117 -2.02 -5.85 -14.00
N GLY A 118 -2.91 -6.83 -14.11
CA GLY A 118 -2.56 -8.26 -13.98
C GLY A 118 -2.29 -8.72 -12.55
N ARG A 119 -2.21 -7.82 -11.57
CA ARG A 119 -2.18 -8.22 -10.16
C ARG A 119 -3.56 -8.70 -9.73
N THR A 120 -3.55 -9.67 -8.82
CA THR A 120 -4.76 -10.18 -8.17
C THR A 120 -4.67 -9.91 -6.68
N CYS A 121 -5.81 -9.59 -6.07
CA CYS A 121 -5.96 -9.55 -4.63
C CYS A 121 -7.04 -10.57 -4.27
N GLY A 122 -6.77 -11.41 -3.29
CA GLY A 122 -7.71 -12.46 -2.94
C GLY A 122 -7.50 -12.98 -1.54
N HIS A 123 -8.40 -13.88 -1.15
CA HIS A 123 -8.33 -14.55 0.14
C HIS A 123 -7.04 -15.37 0.24
N VAL A 124 -6.25 -15.10 1.27
CA VAL A 124 -5.13 -15.96 1.67
C VAL A 124 -5.69 -17.04 2.59
N TYR A 125 -5.53 -18.31 2.19
CA TYR A 125 -6.00 -19.47 2.93
C TYR A 125 -5.09 -19.77 4.12
N ARG A 126 -4.12 -20.66 3.95
CA ARG A 126 -3.17 -21.09 4.97
C ARG A 126 -1.76 -20.96 4.41
N LEU A 127 -0.80 -20.57 5.23
CA LEU A 127 0.60 -20.44 4.80
C LEU A 127 1.17 -21.76 4.26
N SER A 128 0.68 -22.91 4.74
CA SER A 128 1.10 -24.23 4.27
C SER A 128 0.65 -24.57 2.83
N ASP A 129 -0.20 -23.74 2.22
CA ASP A 129 -0.84 -23.98 0.93
C ASP A 129 -1.62 -25.30 0.83
N ILE A 130 -1.98 -25.90 1.97
CA ILE A 130 -2.77 -27.13 2.03
C ILE A 130 -4.23 -26.81 1.65
N PRO A 131 -4.85 -27.60 0.74
CA PRO A 131 -6.24 -27.42 0.36
C PRO A 131 -7.21 -27.38 1.54
N ASN A 132 -8.18 -26.47 1.48
CA ASN A 132 -9.29 -26.45 2.43
C ASN A 132 -10.30 -27.57 2.11
N ARG A 133 -11.38 -27.68 2.91
CA ARG A 133 -12.45 -28.69 2.73
C ARG A 133 -13.17 -28.64 1.37
N HIS A 134 -12.96 -27.59 0.58
CA HIS A 134 -13.54 -27.38 -0.74
C HIS A 134 -12.48 -27.49 -1.86
N GLY A 135 -11.25 -27.92 -1.55
CA GLY A 135 -10.18 -28.12 -2.53
C GLY A 135 -9.37 -26.87 -2.89
N TYR A 136 -9.70 -25.70 -2.35
CA TYR A 136 -9.00 -24.45 -2.67
C TYR A 136 -7.80 -24.19 -1.74
N HIS A 137 -6.74 -23.62 -2.29
CA HIS A 137 -5.52 -23.18 -1.59
C HIS A 137 -4.95 -21.91 -2.25
N ASN A 138 -3.85 -21.33 -1.78
CA ASN A 138 -3.33 -20.07 -2.35
C ASN A 138 -2.87 -20.23 -3.80
N SER A 139 -2.29 -21.38 -4.18
CA SER A 139 -1.89 -21.65 -5.58
C SER A 139 -3.05 -22.11 -6.48
N HIS A 140 -4.19 -22.50 -5.90
CA HIS A 140 -5.46 -22.74 -6.61
C HIS A 140 -6.60 -22.05 -5.84
N PRO A 141 -6.69 -20.72 -5.94
CA PRO A 141 -7.65 -19.98 -5.13
C PRO A 141 -9.07 -20.12 -5.67
N ASN A 142 -10.06 -19.95 -4.80
CA ASN A 142 -11.46 -19.86 -5.22
C ASN A 142 -11.64 -18.61 -6.10
N PRO A 143 -12.07 -18.75 -7.36
CA PRO A 143 -12.20 -17.62 -8.28
C PRO A 143 -13.17 -16.54 -7.77
N ASN A 144 -14.16 -16.91 -6.95
CA ASN A 144 -15.11 -15.95 -6.36
C ASN A 144 -14.50 -15.09 -5.23
N LEU A 145 -13.31 -15.46 -4.74
CA LEU A 145 -12.59 -14.76 -3.68
C LEU A 145 -11.31 -14.10 -4.20
N VAL A 146 -11.16 -14.00 -5.53
CA VAL A 146 -10.06 -13.34 -6.21
C VAL A 146 -10.62 -12.19 -7.02
N VAL A 147 -10.07 -11.01 -6.81
CA VAL A 147 -10.39 -9.79 -7.55
C VAL A 147 -9.16 -9.44 -8.39
N GLN A 148 -9.40 -9.03 -9.63
CA GLN A 148 -8.36 -8.49 -10.52
C GLN A 148 -8.48 -6.97 -10.61
N TRP A 149 -7.34 -6.31 -10.75
CA TRP A 149 -7.30 -4.86 -10.78
C TRP A 149 -8.02 -4.35 -12.03
N THR A 150 -9.05 -3.55 -11.83
CA THR A 150 -9.83 -2.88 -12.88
C THR A 150 -9.94 -1.40 -12.54
N SER A 151 -9.09 -0.58 -13.16
CA SER A 151 -9.05 0.89 -12.98
C SER A 151 -10.10 1.64 -13.79
#